data_AF-A0A958G607-F1
#
_entry.id   AF-A0A958G607-F1
#
_cell.length_a   1.000
_cell.length_b   1.000
_cell.length_c   1.000
_cell.angle_alpha   90.00
_cell.angle_beta   90.00
_cell.angle_gamma   90.00
#
_symmetry.space_group_name_H-M   'P 1'
#
loop_
_entity.id
_entity.type
_entity.pdbx_description
1 polymer ?
#
loop_
_entity_poly.entity_id
_entity_poly.type
_entity_poly.pdbx_seq_one_letter_code
_entity_poly.pdbx_strand_id
1 'polypeptide(L)'
;VVSDLVAISSISKAGQSDVILEFNWDSDMNQAISEVRERLDAVFLPEDAEKPLILKYDPSLDPIIRLGLTGGSDLFFDRYVAEEQIKRALETVPGVAAVKVKGGFEEEIRVDLN
;
A
#
# COMPACT_ATOMS: atom_id res chain seq x y z
N VAL A 1 15.67 -2.35 22.74
CA VAL A 1 15.97 -1.32 21.73
C VAL A 1 15.63 -1.93 20.38
N VAL A 2 14.87 -1.21 19.58
CA VAL A 2 14.66 -1.52 18.16
C VAL A 2 15.52 -0.51 17.39
N SER A 3 16.37 -1.00 16.51
CA SER A 3 17.34 -0.19 15.78
C SER A 3 16.63 0.72 14.78
N ASP A 4 17.19 1.92 14.56
CA ASP A 4 16.72 2.90 13.57
C ASP A 4 15.27 3.40 13.70
N LEU A 5 14.63 3.16 14.84
CA LEU A 5 13.30 3.67 15.15
C LEU A 5 13.36 5.19 15.39
N VAL A 6 12.55 5.93 14.64
CA VAL A 6 12.46 7.40 14.68
C VAL A 6 11.30 7.83 15.57
N ALA A 7 10.13 7.26 15.35
CA ALA A 7 8.91 7.64 16.05
C ALA A 7 8.00 6.44 16.31
N ILE A 8 7.23 6.56 17.37
CA ILE A 8 6.15 5.62 17.71
C ILE A 8 4.89 6.46 17.90
N SER A 9 3.81 6.08 17.23
CA SER A 9 2.49 6.62 17.48
C SER A 9 1.46 5.51 17.62
N SER A 10 0.34 5.80 18.27
CA SER A 10 -0.75 4.84 18.43
C SER A 10 -2.10 5.50 18.22
N ILE A 11 -3.02 4.73 17.64
CA ILE A 11 -4.40 5.12 17.40
C ILE A 11 -5.27 3.99 17.95
N SER A 12 -6.07 4.29 18.97
CA SER A 12 -6.94 3.30 19.59
C SER A 12 -8.40 3.65 19.34
N LYS A 13 -9.19 2.62 19.00
CA LYS A 13 -10.64 2.66 18.82
C LYS A 13 -11.25 1.41 19.47
N ALA A 14 -12.58 1.36 19.58
CA ALA A 14 -13.24 0.23 20.23
C ALA A 14 -12.83 -1.10 19.56
N GLY A 15 -12.25 -2.01 20.34
CA GLY A 15 -11.81 -3.33 19.89
C GLY A 15 -10.55 -3.36 19.02
N GLN A 16 -9.89 -2.22 18.75
CA GLN A 16 -8.69 -2.19 17.91
C GLN A 16 -7.72 -1.11 18.37
N SER A 17 -6.44 -1.45 18.46
CA SER A 17 -5.36 -0.48 18.66
C SER A 17 -4.30 -0.68 17.59
N ASP A 18 -4.06 0.37 16.82
CA ASP A 18 -3.04 0.40 15.78
C ASP A 18 -1.80 1.10 16.37
N VAL A 19 -0.64 0.47 16.27
CA VAL A 19 0.66 1.04 16.68
C VAL A 19 1.53 1.19 15.44
N ILE A 20 1.96 2.42 15.16
CA ILE A 20 2.74 2.78 13.99
C ILE A 20 4.16 3.06 14.45
N LEU A 21 5.10 2.32 13.87
CA LEU A 21 6.53 2.46 14.11
C LEU A 21 7.18 3.03 12.84
N GLU A 22 7.76 4.21 12.96
CA GLU A 22 8.46 4.88 11.86
C GLU A 22 9.96 4.67 12.00
N PHE A 23 10.59 4.22 10.93
CA PHE A 23 12.02 3.93 10.87
C PHE A 23 12.75 4.93 9.99
N ASN A 24 14.07 5.03 10.14
CA ASN A 24 14.89 5.83 9.26
C ASN A 24 14.81 5.32 7.80
N TRP A 25 15.15 6.22 6.87
CA TRP A 25 15.38 5.82 5.49
C TRP A 25 16.48 4.75 5.43
N ASP A 26 16.34 3.81 4.48
CA ASP A 26 17.26 2.70 4.23
C ASP A 26 17.39 1.65 5.35
N SER A 27 16.54 1.70 6.38
CA SER A 27 16.49 0.64 7.40
C SER A 27 16.11 -0.71 6.82
N ASP A 28 16.79 -1.78 7.28
CA ASP A 28 16.40 -3.15 6.94
C ASP A 28 15.09 -3.51 7.66
N MET A 29 14.00 -3.40 6.92
CA MET A 29 12.67 -3.72 7.44
C MET A 29 12.50 -5.19 7.85
N ASN A 30 13.28 -6.13 7.31
CA ASN A 30 13.22 -7.54 7.74
C ASN A 30 13.82 -7.70 9.14
N GLN A 31 14.94 -7.01 9.38
CA GLN A 31 15.55 -6.95 10.71
C GLN A 31 14.61 -6.23 11.69
N ALA A 32 14.08 -5.06 11.33
CA ALA A 32 13.16 -4.29 12.16
C ALA A 32 11.93 -5.12 12.59
N ILE A 33 11.32 -5.86 11.66
CA ILE A 33 10.18 -6.74 11.96
C ILE A 33 10.57 -7.86 12.95
N SER A 34 11.77 -8.41 12.80
CA SER A 34 12.28 -9.45 13.70
C SER A 34 12.49 -8.91 15.11
N GLU A 35 13.11 -7.73 15.23
CA GLU A 35 13.31 -7.05 16.51
C GLU A 35 11.98 -6.65 17.16
N VAL A 36 11.01 -6.13 16.39
CA VAL A 36 9.67 -5.80 16.90
C VAL A 36 8.96 -7.04 17.42
N ARG A 37 9.04 -8.17 16.71
CA ARG A 37 8.45 -9.44 17.15
C ARG A 37 9.04 -9.93 18.48
N GLU A 38 10.36 -9.92 18.60
CA GLU A 38 11.05 -10.30 19.84
C GLU A 38 10.61 -9.43 21.03
N ARG A 39 10.41 -8.12 20.80
CA ARG A 39 9.92 -7.21 21.84
C ARG A 39 8.46 -7.47 22.18
N LEU A 40 7.64 -7.78 21.19
CA LEU A 40 6.21 -8.04 21.36
C LEU A 40 5.96 -9.34 22.13
N ASP A 41 6.82 -10.35 21.94
CA ASP A 41 6.78 -11.61 22.69
C ASP A 41 7.03 -11.41 24.19
N ALA A 42 7.68 -10.32 24.60
CA ALA A 42 7.91 -9.97 26.00
C ALA A 42 6.78 -9.13 26.63
N VAL A 43 5.78 -8.72 25.85
CA VAL A 43 4.65 -7.89 26.32
C VAL A 43 3.48 -8.78 26.72
N PHE A 44 2.91 -8.50 27.90
CA PHE A 44 1.67 -9.13 28.33
C PHE A 44 0.49 -8.38 27.73
N LEU A 45 -0.22 -9.06 26.81
CA LEU A 45 -1.47 -8.57 26.26
C LEU A 45 -2.66 -9.04 27.12
N PRO A 46 -3.78 -8.29 27.13
CA PRO A 46 -5.04 -8.76 27.73
C PRO A 46 -5.47 -10.13 27.20
N GLU A 47 -6.16 -10.93 28.01
CA GLU A 47 -6.59 -12.29 27.61
C GLU A 47 -7.56 -12.30 26.42
N ASP A 48 -8.31 -11.22 26.24
CA ASP A 48 -9.25 -10.99 25.14
C ASP A 48 -8.58 -10.41 23.89
N ALA A 49 -7.30 -10.06 23.94
CA ALA A 49 -6.56 -9.55 22.79
C ALA A 49 -6.10 -10.68 21.87
N GLU A 50 -6.43 -10.57 20.59
CA GLU A 50 -5.89 -11.45 19.56
C GLU A 50 -4.40 -11.21 19.34
N LYS A 51 -3.73 -12.17 18.68
CA LYS A 51 -2.33 -12.01 18.31
C LYS A 51 -2.18 -10.79 17.39
N PRO A 52 -1.30 -9.84 17.72
CA PRO A 52 -1.09 -8.65 16.92
C PRO A 52 -0.56 -9.00 15.53
N LEU A 53 -1.12 -8.35 14.52
CA LEU A 53 -0.68 -8.47 13.14
C LEU A 53 0.39 -7.41 12.84
N ILE A 54 1.57 -7.86 12.42
CA ILE A 54 2.65 -6.97 11.98
C ILE A 54 2.56 -6.81 10.47
N LEU A 55 2.36 -5.58 10.00
CA LEU A 55 2.30 -5.25 8.59
C LEU A 55 3.51 -4.41 8.20
N LYS A 56 4.14 -4.77 7.08
CA LYS A 56 5.14 -3.92 6.44
C LYS A 56 4.42 -2.87 5.61
N TYR A 57 4.71 -1.61 5.90
CA TYR A 57 4.23 -0.47 5.14
C TYR A 57 5.38 0.15 4.35
N ASP A 58 5.12 0.52 3.09
CA ASP A 58 6.08 1.21 2.24
C ASP A 58 5.44 2.52 1.72
N PRO A 59 5.80 3.68 2.30
CA PRO A 59 5.24 4.96 1.89
C PRO A 59 5.61 5.36 0.46
N SER A 60 6.63 4.74 -0.15
CA SER A 60 6.99 5.00 -1.55
C SER A 60 5.94 4.48 -2.54
N LEU A 61 5.08 3.55 -2.09
CA LEU A 61 3.99 3.01 -2.89
C LEU A 61 2.74 3.90 -2.87
N ASP A 62 2.70 4.91 -1.99
CA ASP A 62 1.57 5.82 -1.91
C ASP A 62 1.56 6.81 -3.07
N PRO A 63 0.41 6.95 -3.76
CA PRO A 63 0.30 7.91 -4.84
C PRO A 63 0.26 9.33 -4.28
N ILE A 64 1.13 10.20 -4.82
CA ILE A 64 1.15 11.63 -4.51
C ILE A 64 -0.12 12.33 -5.05
N ILE A 65 -0.63 11.87 -6.19
CA ILE A 65 -1.84 12.38 -6.84
C ILE A 65 -2.79 11.23 -7.15
N ARG A 66 -4.08 11.42 -6.85
CA ARG A 66 -5.16 10.51 -7.28
C ARG A 66 -6.10 11.27 -8.19
N LEU A 67 -6.36 10.73 -9.37
CA LEU A 67 -7.28 11.28 -10.36
C LEU A 67 -8.47 10.34 -10.53
N GLY A 68 -9.68 10.91 -10.50
CA GLY A 68 -10.90 10.19 -10.86
C GLY A 68 -11.22 10.42 -12.33
N LEU A 69 -11.37 9.35 -13.10
CA LEU A 69 -11.90 9.39 -14.46
C LEU A 69 -13.33 8.87 -14.43
N THR A 70 -14.24 9.62 -15.04
CA THR A 70 -15.65 9.24 -15.21
C THR A 70 -16.03 9.40 -16.67
N GLY A 71 -16.57 8.36 -17.29
CA GLY A 71 -17.14 8.39 -18.62
C GLY A 71 -18.60 7.95 -18.63
N GLY A 72 -19.07 7.52 -19.80
CA GLY A 72 -20.43 7.02 -20.01
C GLY A 72 -20.62 5.60 -19.46
N SER A 73 -21.44 4.80 -20.13
CA SER A 73 -21.71 3.41 -19.74
C SER A 73 -20.63 2.41 -20.17
N ASP A 74 -19.62 2.83 -20.92
CA ASP A 74 -18.58 1.95 -21.47
C ASP A 74 -17.28 2.03 -20.66
N LEU A 75 -17.22 1.21 -19.61
CA LEU A 75 -16.06 1.11 -18.72
C LEU A 75 -14.83 0.50 -19.39
N PHE A 76 -14.99 -0.22 -20.50
CA PHE A 76 -13.86 -0.74 -21.27
C PHE A 76 -13.19 0.40 -22.03
N PHE A 77 -13.98 1.22 -22.72
CA PHE A 77 -13.46 2.41 -23.40
C PHE A 77 -12.83 3.39 -22.42
N ASP A 78 -13.45 3.62 -21.26
CA ASP A 78 -12.90 4.51 -20.23
C ASP A 78 -11.52 4.02 -19.73
N ARG A 79 -11.36 2.70 -19.49
CA ARG A 79 -10.08 2.11 -19.10
C ARG A 79 -9.05 2.26 -20.22
N TYR A 80 -9.44 2.01 -21.47
CA TYR A 80 -8.58 2.17 -22.63
C TYR A 80 -8.05 3.61 -22.75
N VAL A 81 -8.93 4.62 -22.63
CA VAL A 81 -8.51 6.03 -22.63
C VAL A 81 -7.57 6.34 -21.47
N ALA A 82 -7.86 5.80 -20.28
CA ALA A 82 -7.00 5.98 -19.11
C ALA A 82 -5.59 5.42 -19.30
N GLU A 83 -5.46 4.24 -19.91
CA GLU A 83 -4.16 3.58 -20.12
C GLU A 83 -3.40 4.11 -21.33
N GLU A 84 -4.07 4.29 -22.47
CA GLU A 84 -3.39 4.59 -23.72
C GLU A 84 -3.16 6.08 -23.93
N GLN A 85 -3.97 6.94 -23.31
CA GLN A 85 -3.82 8.40 -23.45
C GLN A 85 -3.32 9.02 -22.15
N ILE A 86 -4.09 8.89 -21.06
CA ILE A 86 -3.84 9.65 -19.83
C ILE A 86 -2.55 9.17 -19.15
N LYS A 87 -2.44 7.85 -18.92
CA LYS A 87 -1.27 7.25 -18.27
C LYS A 87 0.00 7.57 -19.06
N ARG A 88 0.02 7.31 -20.37
CA ARG A 88 1.19 7.58 -21.23
C ARG A 88 1.62 9.05 -21.21
N ALA A 89 0.65 9.97 -21.26
CA ALA A 89 0.93 11.41 -21.19
C ALA A 89 1.51 11.84 -19.83
N LEU A 90 1.03 11.25 -18.73
CA LEU A 90 1.54 11.54 -17.39
C LEU A 90 2.91 10.92 -17.14
N GLU A 91 3.16 9.71 -17.65
CA GLU A 91 4.47 9.04 -17.54
C GLU A 91 5.57 9.78 -18.32
N THR A 92 5.22 10.63 -19.31
CA THR A 92 6.21 11.45 -20.02
C THR A 92 6.64 12.70 -19.24
N VAL A 93 5.94 13.06 -18.16
CA VAL A 93 6.28 14.24 -17.35
C VAL A 93 7.54 13.97 -16.51
N PRO A 94 8.57 14.82 -16.60
CA PRO A 94 9.79 14.64 -15.79
C PRO A 94 9.49 14.58 -14.29
N GLY A 95 10.02 13.54 -13.62
CA GLY A 95 9.82 13.31 -12.19
C GLY A 95 8.65 12.37 -11.86
N VAL A 96 7.85 11.94 -12.84
CA VAL A 96 6.84 10.90 -12.63
C VAL A 96 7.51 9.53 -12.66
N ALA A 97 7.53 8.85 -11.51
CA ALA A 97 8.12 7.52 -11.39
C ALA A 97 7.19 6.41 -11.90
N ALA A 98 5.88 6.53 -11.64
CA ALA A 98 4.89 5.54 -12.06
C ALA A 98 3.48 6.14 -12.07
N VAL A 99 2.65 5.68 -12.99
CA VAL A 99 1.21 5.96 -13.03
C VAL A 99 0.44 4.64 -13.06
N LYS A 100 -0.48 4.45 -12.11
CA LYS A 100 -1.29 3.23 -11.99
C LYS A 100 -2.76 3.54 -12.27
N VAL A 101 -3.34 2.81 -13.23
CA VAL A 101 -4.78 2.86 -13.51
C VAL A 101 -5.48 1.77 -12.71
N LYS A 102 -6.64 2.08 -12.12
CA LYS A 102 -7.45 1.14 -11.34
C LYS A 102 -8.92 1.28 -11.74
N GLY A 103 -9.66 0.16 -11.71
CA GLY A 103 -11.07 0.09 -12.13
C GLY A 103 -11.24 -0.14 -13.64
N GLY A 104 -12.49 -0.16 -14.12
CA GLY A 104 -12.81 -0.51 -15.50
C GLY A 104 -12.62 -2.00 -15.82
N PHE A 105 -12.79 -2.36 -17.09
CA PHE A 105 -12.55 -3.73 -17.58
C PHE A 105 -11.18 -3.82 -18.25
N GLU A 106 -10.42 -4.85 -17.92
CA GLU A 106 -9.13 -5.15 -18.55
C GLU A 106 -9.37 -5.98 -19.82
N GLU A 107 -8.56 -5.75 -20.86
CA GLU A 107 -8.65 -6.52 -22.09
C GLU A 107 -8.14 -7.94 -21.85
N GLU A 108 -9.00 -8.93 -22.11
CA GLU A 108 -8.66 -10.34 -22.03
C GLU A 108 -8.86 -11.00 -23.39
N ILE A 109 -7.83 -11.71 -23.89
CA ILE A 109 -7.93 -12.52 -25.09
C ILE A 109 -8.22 -13.97 -24.67
N ARG A 110 -9.47 -14.41 -24.88
CA ARG A 110 -9.85 -15.81 -24.67
C ARG A 110 -9.66 -16.61 -25.96
N VAL A 111 -8.80 -17.62 -25.92
CA VAL A 111 -8.61 -18.59 -27.02
C VAL A 111 -9.31 -19.88 -26.64
N ASP A 112 -10.37 -20.24 -27.38
CA ASP A 112 -11.03 -21.54 -27.25
C ASP A 112 -10.39 -22.54 -28.22
N LEU A 113 -9.97 -23.69 -27.68
CA LEU A 113 -9.41 -24.79 -28.47
C LEU A 113 -10.50 -25.87 -28.58
N ASN A 114 -11.01 -26.09 -29.80
CA ASN A 114 -11.91 -27.20 -30.13
C ASN A 114 -11.12 -28.50 -30.33
#